data_AF-A0A378SKS4-F1
#
_entry.id   AF-A0A378SKS4-F1
#
_cell.length_a   1.000
_cell.length_b   1.000
_cell.length_c   1.000
_cell.angle_alpha   90.00
_cell.angle_beta   90.00
_cell.angle_gamma   90.00
#
_symmetry.space_group_name_H-M   'P 1'
#
loop_
_entity.id
_entity.type
_entity.pdbx_description
1 polymer ?
#
loop_
_entity_poly.entity_id
_entity_poly.type
_entity_poly.pdbx_seq_one_letter_code
_entity_poly.pdbx_strand_id
1 'polypeptide(L)'
;MVASRVAEHGIDPAAIGGELWTRRRANESLCFAGANLIPLRGGAGDLNAFADKAMSSVRRCSSLVGRAELVLPMWQRLEPVWGPARDVRAHQPLMALNTAPSCPTDPAVRPVRMEELDAYLVAAIDMFIGEVGIDPRLGDGGRGYRRRVAGLIAAGRAWARFERGEVVYKAEVGSQSPAVGQIQGVWVHPERRGCGLGTAGTASVAAAVVGAGRIASLYVNSFNTVARATYARIGFTEIASFATVLLD
;
A
#
# COMPACT_ATOMS: atom_id res chain seq x y z
N MET A 1 -0.24 0.62 7.25
CA MET A 1 -1.67 0.30 7.04
C MET A 1 -2.48 0.27 8.33
N VAL A 2 -2.39 -0.77 9.18
CA VAL A 2 -3.27 -0.91 10.37
C VAL A 2 -3.06 0.21 11.40
N ALA A 3 -1.82 0.50 11.77
CA ALA A 3 -1.50 1.55 12.75
C ALA A 3 -2.00 2.95 12.35
N SER A 4 -2.11 3.25 11.05
CA SER A 4 -2.65 4.53 10.56
C SER A 4 -4.13 4.66 10.92
N ARG A 5 -4.91 3.60 10.70
CA ARG A 5 -6.35 3.56 11.04
C ARG A 5 -6.56 3.65 12.54
N VAL A 6 -5.75 2.92 13.31
CA VAL A 6 -5.85 2.91 14.78
C VAL A 6 -5.51 4.27 15.38
N ALA A 7 -4.48 4.94 14.84
CA ALA A 7 -4.10 6.28 15.30
C ALA A 7 -5.18 7.33 15.00
N GLU A 8 -5.92 7.17 13.90
CA GLU A 8 -6.95 8.13 13.46
C GLU A 8 -8.31 7.88 14.13
N HIS A 9 -8.65 6.62 14.38
CA HIS A 9 -10.02 6.22 14.77
C HIS A 9 -10.10 5.38 16.05
N GLY A 10 -8.98 5.11 16.72
CA GLY A 10 -8.94 4.21 17.87
C GLY A 10 -9.11 2.74 17.46
N ILE A 11 -9.82 1.95 18.26
CA ILE A 11 -10.00 0.50 18.03
C ILE A 11 -11.45 0.12 17.71
N ASP A 12 -12.31 1.11 17.47
CA ASP A 12 -13.71 0.85 17.08
C ASP A 12 -13.77 0.12 15.73
N PRO A 13 -14.35 -1.10 15.67
CA PRO A 13 -14.31 -1.92 14.47
C PRO A 13 -14.97 -1.27 13.24
N ALA A 14 -16.04 -0.50 13.43
CA ALA A 14 -16.72 0.18 12.35
C ALA A 14 -15.83 1.30 11.77
N ALA A 15 -15.18 2.07 12.63
CA ALA A 15 -14.33 3.17 12.23
C ALA A 15 -13.01 2.70 11.57
N ILE A 16 -12.39 1.62 12.05
CA ILE A 16 -11.17 1.07 11.42
C ILE A 16 -11.47 0.14 10.22
N GLY A 17 -12.75 -0.24 10.03
CA GLY A 17 -13.20 -1.10 8.93
C GLY A 17 -12.79 -2.56 9.09
N GLY A 18 -12.79 -3.07 10.31
CA GLY A 18 -12.41 -4.44 10.64
C GLY A 18 -12.18 -4.66 12.14
N GLU A 19 -11.96 -5.90 12.55
CA GLU A 19 -11.69 -6.28 13.93
C GLU A 19 -10.19 -6.45 14.20
N LEU A 20 -9.77 -6.24 15.45
CA LEU A 20 -8.46 -6.65 15.93
C LEU A 20 -8.60 -7.94 16.74
N TRP A 21 -8.03 -9.04 16.24
CA TRP A 21 -8.03 -10.33 16.90
C TRP A 21 -6.74 -10.55 17.68
N THR A 22 -6.87 -11.07 18.89
CA THR A 22 -5.75 -11.58 19.70
C THR A 22 -6.20 -12.86 20.41
N ARG A 23 -5.27 -13.78 20.66
CA ARG A 23 -5.55 -14.96 21.50
C ARG A 23 -5.35 -14.69 22.99
N ARG A 24 -4.55 -13.67 23.32
CA ARG A 24 -4.13 -13.32 24.69
C ARG A 24 -3.96 -11.81 24.79
N ARG A 25 -2.74 -11.34 24.60
CA ARG A 25 -2.38 -9.91 24.63
C ARG A 25 -1.95 -9.47 23.24
N ALA A 26 -2.30 -8.23 22.88
CA ALA A 26 -2.00 -7.66 21.57
C ALA A 26 -0.48 -7.58 21.26
N ASN A 27 0.37 -7.54 22.29
CA ASN A 27 1.82 -7.57 22.13
C ASN A 27 2.39 -8.98 21.88
N GLU A 28 1.57 -10.03 22.02
CA GLU A 28 1.95 -11.43 21.79
C GLU A 28 1.37 -11.94 20.47
N SER A 29 0.08 -11.71 20.24
CA SER A 29 -0.58 -12.06 18.98
C SER A 29 -1.60 -11.01 18.56
N LEU A 30 -1.58 -10.66 17.27
CA LEU A 30 -2.44 -9.65 16.71
C LEU A 30 -2.69 -9.92 15.23
N CYS A 31 -3.95 -9.88 14.83
CA CYS A 31 -4.38 -9.95 13.44
C CYS A 31 -5.46 -8.90 13.21
N PHE A 32 -5.37 -8.14 12.13
CA PHE A 32 -6.46 -7.26 11.69
C PHE A 32 -7.32 -8.00 10.67
N ALA A 33 -8.62 -8.10 10.91
CA ALA A 33 -9.58 -8.78 10.07
C ALA A 33 -10.63 -7.79 9.54
N GLY A 34 -10.41 -7.27 8.34
CA GLY A 34 -11.34 -6.38 7.64
C GLY A 34 -11.47 -6.75 6.17
N ALA A 35 -11.52 -5.74 5.29
CA ALA A 35 -11.46 -5.97 3.84
C ALA A 35 -10.18 -6.70 3.41
N ASN A 36 -9.10 -6.57 4.21
CA ASN A 36 -7.90 -7.38 4.12
C ASN A 36 -7.70 -8.10 5.47
N LEU A 37 -7.20 -9.33 5.41
CA LEU A 37 -6.76 -10.10 6.58
C LEU A 37 -5.24 -9.94 6.74
N ILE A 38 -4.82 -9.35 7.86
CA ILE A 38 -3.44 -8.89 8.07
C ILE A 38 -2.92 -9.47 9.39
N PRO A 39 -2.22 -10.61 9.37
CA PRO A 39 -1.52 -11.10 10.55
C PRO A 39 -0.34 -10.16 10.84
N LEU A 40 -0.32 -9.58 12.05
CA LEU A 40 0.67 -8.58 12.48
C LEU A 40 1.70 -9.17 13.43
N ARG A 41 1.29 -10.15 14.24
CA ARG A 41 2.15 -10.81 15.23
C ARG A 41 1.56 -12.16 15.65
N GLY A 42 2.41 -13.12 15.97
CA GLY A 42 2.03 -14.39 16.58
C GLY A 42 2.94 -15.52 16.13
N GLY A 43 2.94 -16.62 16.88
CA GLY A 43 3.56 -17.88 16.46
C GLY A 43 2.61 -18.73 15.60
N ALA A 44 3.07 -19.91 15.17
CA ALA A 44 2.27 -20.82 14.34
C ALA A 44 0.90 -21.17 14.97
N GLY A 45 0.84 -21.38 16.28
CA GLY A 45 -0.42 -21.63 16.99
C GLY A 45 -1.38 -20.43 17.01
N ASP A 46 -0.87 -19.20 16.98
CA ASP A 46 -1.70 -18.00 16.88
C ASP A 46 -2.27 -17.86 15.46
N LEU A 47 -1.41 -18.03 14.44
CA LEU A 47 -1.80 -17.99 13.04
C LEU A 47 -2.87 -19.05 12.73
N ASN A 48 -2.71 -20.26 13.26
CA ASN A 48 -3.69 -21.34 13.11
C ASN A 48 -5.05 -20.96 13.69
N ALA A 49 -5.09 -20.38 14.90
CA ALA A 49 -6.35 -19.98 15.50
C ALA A 49 -7.01 -18.79 14.77
N PHE A 50 -6.21 -17.85 14.26
CA PHE A 50 -6.74 -16.77 13.43
C PHE A 50 -7.33 -17.31 12.12
N ALA A 51 -6.70 -18.30 11.50
CA ALA A 51 -7.22 -18.96 10.31
C ALA A 51 -8.52 -19.73 10.64
N ASP A 52 -8.54 -20.47 11.75
CA ASP A 52 -9.73 -21.21 12.20
C ASP A 52 -10.93 -20.29 12.44
N LYS A 53 -10.69 -19.15 13.10
CA LYS A 53 -11.71 -18.10 13.27
C LYS A 53 -12.16 -17.51 11.93
N ALA A 54 -11.24 -17.30 10.99
CA ALA A 54 -11.60 -16.78 9.67
C ALA A 54 -12.46 -17.79 8.89
N MET A 55 -12.18 -19.09 9.00
CA MET A 55 -12.97 -20.17 8.37
C MET A 55 -14.33 -20.38 9.01
N SER A 56 -14.51 -20.05 10.28
CA SER A 56 -15.79 -20.21 10.98
C SER A 56 -16.84 -19.16 10.63
N SER A 57 -16.57 -18.27 9.68
CA SER A 57 -17.46 -17.18 9.28
C SER A 57 -17.44 -16.98 7.76
N VAL A 58 -18.48 -16.32 7.23
CA VAL A 58 -18.52 -15.95 5.82
C VAL A 58 -17.32 -15.05 5.51
N ARG A 59 -16.52 -15.42 4.50
CA ARG A 59 -15.33 -14.66 4.09
C ARG A 59 -15.73 -13.24 3.71
N ARG A 60 -15.13 -12.25 4.38
CA ARG A 60 -15.32 -10.81 4.10
C ARG A 60 -14.12 -10.14 3.46
N CYS A 61 -12.93 -10.73 3.60
CA CYS A 61 -11.70 -10.15 3.06
C CYS A 61 -11.48 -10.58 1.60
N SER A 62 -10.94 -9.67 0.79
CA SER A 62 -10.54 -9.93 -0.59
C SER A 62 -9.05 -10.25 -0.73
N SER A 63 -8.27 -10.13 0.35
CA SER A 63 -6.86 -10.50 0.36
C SER A 63 -6.32 -10.84 1.74
N LEU A 64 -5.24 -11.61 1.76
CA LEU A 64 -4.29 -11.64 2.87
C LEU A 64 -3.07 -10.80 2.51
N VAL A 65 -2.63 -9.93 3.42
CA VAL A 65 -1.46 -9.07 3.17
C VAL A 65 -0.70 -8.78 4.46
N GLY A 66 0.62 -8.73 4.39
CA GLY A 66 1.47 -8.48 5.56
C GLY A 66 2.82 -9.14 5.40
N ARG A 67 3.53 -9.34 6.53
CA ARG A 67 4.83 -10.02 6.51
C ARG A 67 4.70 -11.44 5.97
N ALA A 68 5.58 -11.81 5.05
CA ALA A 68 5.51 -13.09 4.33
C ALA A 68 5.53 -14.28 5.30
N GLU A 69 6.35 -14.23 6.35
CA GLU A 69 6.45 -15.33 7.32
C GLU A 69 5.23 -15.48 8.24
N LEU A 70 4.30 -14.52 8.22
CA LEU A 70 3.00 -14.64 8.90
C LEU A 70 1.88 -14.99 7.93
N VAL A 71 1.89 -14.36 6.74
CA VAL A 71 0.84 -14.53 5.73
C VAL A 71 0.89 -15.92 5.09
N LEU A 72 2.06 -16.40 4.67
CA LEU A 72 2.15 -17.65 3.90
C LEU A 72 1.76 -18.89 4.73
N PRO A 73 2.20 -19.06 5.99
CA PRO A 73 1.74 -20.18 6.81
C PRO A 73 0.24 -20.10 7.11
N MET A 74 -0.29 -18.89 7.33
CA MET A 74 -1.73 -18.70 7.54
C MET A 74 -2.52 -19.05 6.28
N TRP A 75 -2.03 -18.67 5.09
CA TRP A 75 -2.64 -19.02 3.81
C TRP A 75 -2.66 -20.53 3.56
N GLN A 76 -1.55 -21.24 3.81
CA GLN A 76 -1.48 -22.70 3.67
C GLN A 76 -2.57 -23.44 4.47
N ARG A 77 -3.01 -22.85 5.59
CA ARG A 77 -4.11 -23.39 6.39
C ARG A 77 -5.49 -23.02 5.86
N LEU A 78 -5.64 -21.86 5.22
CA LEU A 78 -6.91 -21.36 4.70
C LEU A 78 -7.27 -21.95 3.34
N GLU A 79 -6.28 -22.17 2.48
CA GLU A 79 -6.45 -22.61 1.09
C GLU A 79 -7.35 -23.85 0.94
N PRO A 80 -7.23 -24.92 1.76
CA PRO A 80 -8.09 -26.10 1.62
C PRO A 80 -9.59 -25.82 1.82
N VAL A 81 -9.94 -24.75 2.54
CA VAL A 81 -11.34 -24.38 2.85
C VAL A 81 -11.82 -23.24 1.98
N TRP A 82 -10.95 -22.27 1.66
CA TRP A 82 -11.30 -21.09 0.89
C TRP A 82 -11.17 -21.25 -0.63
N GLY A 83 -10.55 -22.36 -1.06
CA GLY A 83 -10.23 -22.61 -2.46
C GLY A 83 -8.95 -21.89 -2.89
N PRO A 84 -8.59 -22.00 -4.18
CA PRO A 84 -7.36 -21.41 -4.70
C PRO A 84 -7.38 -19.89 -4.62
N ALA A 85 -6.20 -19.30 -4.48
CA ALA A 85 -6.01 -17.87 -4.65
C ALA A 85 -6.02 -17.51 -6.14
N ARG A 86 -6.52 -16.31 -6.45
CA ARG A 86 -6.42 -15.71 -7.79
C ARG A 86 -4.97 -15.42 -8.17
N ASP A 87 -4.19 -14.94 -7.21
CA ASP A 87 -2.76 -14.64 -7.37
C ASP A 87 -2.06 -14.72 -6.01
N VAL A 88 -0.84 -15.25 -6.00
CA VAL A 88 0.01 -15.36 -4.81
C VAL A 88 1.33 -14.65 -5.06
N ARG A 89 1.45 -13.46 -4.48
CA ARG A 89 2.68 -12.66 -4.50
C ARG A 89 3.48 -12.99 -3.25
N ALA A 90 4.18 -14.11 -3.27
CA ALA A 90 4.85 -14.66 -2.08
C ALA A 90 6.05 -13.84 -1.59
N HIS A 91 6.65 -13.02 -2.46
CA HIS A 91 7.84 -12.25 -2.14
C HIS A 91 7.76 -10.82 -2.68
N GLN A 92 7.52 -9.87 -1.79
CA GLN A 92 7.47 -8.44 -2.08
C GLN A 92 8.39 -7.71 -1.09
N PRO A 93 9.63 -7.37 -1.48
CA PRO A 93 10.53 -6.58 -0.64
C PRO A 93 9.84 -5.39 0.01
N LEU A 94 9.82 -5.39 1.36
CA LEU A 94 9.40 -4.25 2.15
C LEU A 94 10.62 -3.38 2.40
N MET A 95 10.57 -2.15 1.89
CA MET A 95 11.68 -1.24 1.96
C MET A 95 11.37 -0.03 2.85
N ALA A 96 12.41 0.51 3.48
CA ALA A 96 12.33 1.68 4.35
C ALA A 96 13.48 2.66 4.11
N LEU A 97 13.20 3.94 4.33
CA LEU A 97 14.14 5.04 4.31
C LEU A 97 13.83 5.99 5.48
N ASN A 98 14.81 6.22 6.34
CA ASN A 98 14.71 7.07 7.53
C ASN A 98 15.67 8.28 7.50
N THR A 99 16.38 8.47 6.39
CA THR A 99 17.29 9.60 6.15
C THR A 99 16.85 10.35 4.89
N ALA A 100 17.48 11.49 4.62
CA ALA A 100 17.31 12.17 3.34
C ALA A 100 17.66 11.22 2.18
N PRO A 101 16.96 11.30 1.02
CA PRO A 101 17.31 10.54 -0.17
C PRO A 101 18.74 10.76 -0.63
N SER A 102 19.36 9.70 -1.16
CA SER A 102 20.73 9.73 -1.69
C SER A 102 20.85 10.32 -3.11
N CYS A 103 19.73 10.70 -3.72
CA CYS A 103 19.67 11.28 -5.06
C CYS A 103 18.87 12.60 -5.07
N PRO A 104 19.06 13.45 -6.09
CA PRO A 104 18.30 14.69 -6.21
C PRO A 104 16.78 14.45 -6.22
N THR A 105 16.07 15.29 -5.47
CA THR A 105 14.61 15.38 -5.51
C THR A 105 14.17 16.23 -6.71
N ASP A 106 12.97 15.98 -7.21
CA ASP A 106 12.30 16.84 -8.19
C ASP A 106 11.45 17.92 -7.49
N PRO A 107 11.79 19.22 -7.58
CA PRO A 107 11.03 20.29 -6.95
C PRO A 107 9.66 20.52 -7.61
N ALA A 108 9.43 20.01 -8.82
CA ALA A 108 8.13 20.07 -9.48
C ALA A 108 7.15 19.00 -8.96
N VAL A 109 7.63 18.02 -8.19
CA VAL A 109 6.76 17.03 -7.52
C VAL A 109 6.26 17.62 -6.21
N ARG A 110 4.95 17.83 -6.14
CA ARG A 110 4.28 18.50 -5.02
C ARG A 110 2.94 17.84 -4.68
N PRO A 111 2.33 18.15 -3.52
CA PRO A 111 0.96 17.76 -3.25
C PRO A 111 0.01 18.26 -4.34
N VAL A 112 -0.91 17.39 -4.73
CA VAL A 112 -1.95 17.68 -5.71
C VAL A 112 -3.02 18.53 -5.06
N ARG A 113 -3.60 19.47 -5.83
CA ARG A 113 -4.71 20.33 -5.39
C ARG A 113 -6.06 19.74 -5.81
N MET A 114 -7.13 20.09 -5.10
CA MET A 114 -8.47 19.55 -5.40
C MET A 114 -8.96 19.93 -6.81
N GLU A 115 -8.61 21.13 -7.29
CA GLU A 115 -8.88 21.57 -8.66
C GLU A 115 -8.16 20.74 -9.74
N GLU A 116 -7.11 20.01 -9.37
CA GLU A 116 -6.32 19.14 -10.25
C GLU A 116 -6.80 17.68 -10.22
N LEU A 117 -7.87 17.38 -9.48
CA LEU A 117 -8.38 16.03 -9.28
C LEU A 117 -8.69 15.32 -10.61
N ASP A 118 -9.25 16.03 -11.59
CA ASP A 118 -9.63 15.43 -12.87
C ASP A 118 -8.41 15.01 -13.69
N ALA A 119 -7.40 15.87 -13.79
CA ALA A 119 -6.13 15.54 -14.44
C ALA A 119 -5.39 14.40 -13.71
N TYR A 120 -5.42 14.40 -12.38
CA TYR A 120 -4.83 13.32 -11.58
C TYR A 120 -5.58 11.99 -11.73
N LEU A 121 -6.91 12.03 -11.90
CA LEU A 121 -7.73 10.84 -12.05
C LEU A 121 -7.33 10.03 -13.28
N VAL A 122 -6.97 10.68 -14.39
CA VAL A 122 -6.52 10.02 -15.62
C VAL A 122 -5.33 9.09 -15.31
N ALA A 123 -4.25 9.65 -14.75
CA ALA A 123 -3.08 8.88 -14.36
C ALA A 123 -3.38 7.81 -13.28
N ALA A 124 -4.27 8.12 -12.33
CA ALA A 124 -4.66 7.18 -11.29
C ALA A 124 -5.45 5.98 -11.85
N ILE A 125 -6.29 6.19 -12.86
CA ILE A 125 -7.05 5.13 -13.54
C ILE A 125 -6.11 4.29 -14.41
N ASP A 126 -5.25 4.92 -15.20
CA ASP A 126 -4.27 4.21 -16.05
C ASP A 126 -3.36 3.30 -15.24
N MET A 127 -2.88 3.81 -14.10
CA MET A 127 -2.10 3.01 -13.16
C MET A 127 -2.91 1.82 -12.61
N PHE A 128 -4.16 2.04 -12.21
CA PHE A 128 -5.01 0.98 -11.64
C PHE A 128 -5.29 -0.12 -12.66
N ILE A 129 -5.63 0.26 -13.90
CA ILE A 129 -5.84 -0.69 -15.00
C ILE A 129 -4.55 -1.47 -15.26
N GLY A 130 -3.40 -0.79 -15.33
CA GLY A 130 -2.11 -1.46 -15.57
C GLY A 130 -1.68 -2.41 -14.45
N GLU A 131 -2.07 -2.16 -13.20
CA GLU A 131 -1.69 -2.98 -12.05
C GLU A 131 -2.69 -4.11 -11.74
N VAL A 132 -3.99 -3.84 -11.88
CA VAL A 132 -5.06 -4.74 -11.46
C VAL A 132 -5.71 -5.44 -12.66
N GLY A 133 -5.61 -4.89 -13.86
CA GLY A 133 -6.21 -5.43 -15.08
C GLY A 133 -7.71 -5.14 -15.24
N ILE A 134 -8.30 -4.35 -14.35
CA ILE A 134 -9.71 -3.95 -14.41
C ILE A 134 -9.86 -2.44 -14.30
N ASP A 135 -10.87 -1.90 -14.95
CA ASP A 135 -11.19 -0.48 -14.85
C ASP A 135 -11.91 -0.18 -13.53
N PRO A 136 -11.38 0.71 -12.67
CA PRO A 136 -11.98 1.04 -11.37
C PRO A 136 -13.30 1.82 -11.50
N ARG A 137 -13.72 2.16 -12.73
CA ARG A 137 -15.01 2.82 -13.03
C ARG A 137 -16.15 1.84 -13.26
N LEU A 138 -15.87 0.55 -13.40
CA LEU A 138 -16.90 -0.46 -13.60
C LEU A 138 -17.83 -0.55 -12.39
N GLY A 139 -19.12 -0.71 -12.64
CA GLY A 139 -20.17 -0.76 -11.60
C GLY A 139 -20.76 0.61 -11.28
N ASP A 140 -20.04 1.45 -10.52
CA ASP A 140 -20.58 2.72 -10.00
C ASP A 140 -20.24 3.97 -10.83
N GLY A 141 -19.65 3.79 -12.01
CA GLY A 141 -19.19 4.87 -12.88
C GLY A 141 -17.93 5.57 -12.37
N GLY A 142 -17.20 4.97 -11.43
CA GLY A 142 -15.97 5.50 -10.85
C GLY A 142 -16.19 6.46 -9.69
N ARG A 143 -17.42 6.60 -9.18
CA ARG A 143 -17.73 7.52 -8.07
C ARG A 143 -16.96 7.14 -6.81
N GLY A 144 -16.91 5.86 -6.47
CA GLY A 144 -16.18 5.34 -5.31
C GLY A 144 -14.68 5.55 -5.44
N TYR A 145 -14.11 5.25 -6.61
CA TYR A 145 -12.70 5.46 -6.88
C TYR A 145 -12.33 6.95 -6.83
N ARG A 146 -13.12 7.82 -7.47
CA ARG A 146 -12.96 9.27 -7.42
C ARG A 146 -13.00 9.78 -5.99
N ARG A 147 -13.97 9.36 -5.19
CA ARG A 147 -14.09 9.76 -3.77
C ARG A 147 -12.86 9.36 -2.97
N ARG A 148 -12.32 8.15 -3.21
CA ARG A 148 -11.08 7.69 -2.57
C ARG A 148 -9.89 8.58 -2.93
N VAL A 149 -9.70 8.88 -4.21
CA VAL A 149 -8.61 9.74 -4.70
C VAL A 149 -8.76 11.17 -4.17
N ALA A 150 -9.95 11.74 -4.21
CA ALA A 150 -10.25 13.06 -3.63
C ALA A 150 -9.92 13.10 -2.13
N GLY A 151 -10.21 12.03 -1.38
CA GLY A 151 -9.84 11.92 0.03
C GLY A 151 -8.32 11.91 0.27
N LEU A 152 -7.53 11.34 -0.64
CA LEU A 152 -6.06 11.41 -0.57
C LEU A 152 -5.55 12.82 -0.86
N ILE A 153 -6.13 13.50 -1.85
CA ILE A 153 -5.80 14.89 -2.19
C ILE A 153 -6.14 15.83 -1.02
N ALA A 154 -7.35 15.74 -0.48
CA ALA A 154 -7.79 16.55 0.66
C ALA A 154 -6.89 16.36 1.90
N ALA A 155 -6.36 15.14 2.10
CA ALA A 155 -5.44 14.84 3.19
C ALA A 155 -3.97 15.22 2.90
N GLY A 156 -3.66 15.83 1.75
CA GLY A 156 -2.29 16.17 1.34
C GLY A 156 -1.40 14.94 1.05
N ARG A 157 -2.01 13.80 0.74
CA ARG A 157 -1.33 12.50 0.57
C ARG A 157 -1.17 12.08 -0.89
N ALA A 158 -1.71 12.82 -1.85
CA ALA A 158 -1.48 12.60 -3.27
C ALA A 158 -0.44 13.59 -3.80
N TRP A 159 0.57 13.09 -4.51
CA TRP A 159 1.69 13.86 -5.03
C TRP A 159 1.82 13.65 -6.53
N ALA A 160 2.14 14.72 -7.25
CA ALA A 160 2.35 14.65 -8.69
C ALA A 160 3.31 15.72 -9.20
N ARG A 161 3.86 15.46 -10.39
CA ARG A 161 4.42 16.48 -11.27
C ARG A 161 3.48 16.64 -12.46
N PHE A 162 3.15 17.87 -12.77
CA PHE A 162 2.34 18.24 -13.92
C PHE A 162 3.21 18.90 -14.98
N GLU A 163 2.96 18.59 -16.24
CA GLU A 163 3.51 19.32 -17.38
C GLU A 163 2.38 19.60 -18.36
N ARG A 164 2.18 20.88 -18.72
CA ARG A 164 1.09 21.32 -19.63
C ARG A 164 -0.30 20.82 -19.21
N GLY A 165 -0.56 20.73 -17.91
CA GLY A 165 -1.83 20.26 -17.34
C GLY A 165 -1.95 18.74 -17.20
N GLU A 166 -0.98 17.97 -17.69
CA GLU A 166 -0.98 16.50 -17.64
C GLU A 166 -0.07 15.98 -16.53
N VAL A 167 -0.49 14.90 -15.88
CA VAL A 167 0.35 14.22 -14.89
C VAL A 167 1.43 13.40 -15.60
N VAL A 168 2.69 13.72 -15.33
CA VAL A 168 3.84 12.97 -15.87
C VAL A 168 4.48 12.04 -14.84
N TYR A 169 4.22 12.30 -13.55
CA TYR A 169 4.58 11.46 -12.41
C TYR A 169 3.48 11.58 -11.35
N LYS A 170 3.10 10.47 -10.70
CA LYS A 170 2.31 10.49 -9.47
C LYS A 170 2.73 9.41 -8.48
N ALA A 171 2.49 9.70 -7.21
CA ALA A 171 2.59 8.75 -6.10
C ALA A 171 1.69 9.18 -4.93
N GLU A 172 1.41 8.26 -4.03
CA GLU A 172 0.52 8.50 -2.88
C GLU A 172 1.16 8.04 -1.59
N VAL A 173 0.92 8.75 -0.48
CA VAL A 173 1.14 8.23 0.87
C VAL A 173 -0.15 7.55 1.33
N GLY A 174 -0.34 6.29 0.94
CA GLY A 174 -1.61 5.56 1.11
C GLY A 174 -1.96 5.19 2.55
N SER A 175 -0.97 5.19 3.44
CA SER A 175 -1.16 4.97 4.88
C SER A 175 -0.15 5.79 5.65
N GLN A 176 -0.60 6.50 6.68
CA GLN A 176 0.26 7.35 7.48
C GLN A 176 -0.03 7.17 8.96
N SER A 177 0.93 6.61 9.69
CA SER A 177 0.91 6.57 11.15
C SER A 177 1.77 7.71 11.72
N PRO A 178 1.84 7.88 13.06
CA PRO A 178 2.79 8.80 13.66
C PRO A 178 4.26 8.51 13.31
N ALA A 179 4.60 7.25 13.02
CA ALA A 179 5.99 6.83 12.78
C ALA A 179 6.33 6.53 11.31
N VAL A 180 5.35 6.20 10.46
CA VAL A 180 5.61 5.70 9.10
C VAL A 180 4.64 6.31 8.10
N GLY A 181 5.16 6.79 6.97
CA GLY A 181 4.40 7.11 5.76
C GLY A 181 4.66 6.07 4.68
N GLN A 182 3.64 5.33 4.27
CA GLN A 182 3.78 4.30 3.25
C GLN A 182 3.42 4.86 1.87
N ILE A 183 4.43 4.92 1.01
CA ILE A 183 4.33 5.31 -0.40
C ILE A 183 3.75 4.13 -1.20
N GLN A 184 2.80 4.44 -2.07
CA GLN A 184 2.15 3.48 -2.97
C GLN A 184 1.82 4.15 -4.31
N GLY A 185 1.45 3.32 -5.28
CA GLY A 185 0.92 3.78 -6.55
C GLY A 185 1.88 4.73 -7.27
N VAL A 186 3.17 4.36 -7.34
CA VAL A 186 4.15 5.13 -8.11
C VAL A 186 3.90 4.87 -9.59
N TRP A 187 3.66 5.92 -10.35
CA TRP A 187 3.41 5.85 -11.78
C TRP A 187 4.11 6.98 -12.52
N VAL A 188 4.62 6.65 -13.70
CA VAL A 188 5.24 7.58 -14.65
C VAL A 188 4.52 7.41 -15.97
N HIS A 189 4.15 8.53 -16.59
CA HIS A 189 3.52 8.56 -17.90
C HIS A 189 4.32 7.70 -18.89
N PRO A 190 3.70 6.79 -19.66
CA PRO A 190 4.41 5.84 -20.51
C PRO A 190 5.50 6.47 -21.40
N GLU A 191 5.18 7.58 -22.07
CA GLU A 191 6.10 8.32 -22.94
C GLU A 191 7.22 9.07 -22.21
N ARG A 192 7.17 9.11 -20.88
CA ARG A 192 8.13 9.82 -20.01
C ARG A 192 8.94 8.89 -19.14
N ARG A 193 8.79 7.57 -19.34
CA ARG A 193 9.62 6.54 -18.70
C ARG A 193 11.05 6.63 -19.23
N GLY A 194 12.01 6.20 -18.42
CA GLY A 194 13.45 6.30 -18.77
C GLY A 194 14.07 7.69 -18.55
N CYS A 195 13.27 8.75 -18.33
CA CYS A 195 13.77 10.12 -18.10
C CYS A 195 14.11 10.43 -16.62
N GLY A 196 14.22 9.43 -15.75
CA GLY A 196 14.54 9.63 -14.33
C GLY A 196 13.39 10.13 -13.44
N LEU A 197 12.21 10.45 -13.99
CA LEU A 197 11.05 10.95 -13.24
C LEU A 197 10.63 10.04 -12.07
N GLY A 198 10.63 8.73 -12.28
CA GLY A 198 10.28 7.76 -11.22
C GLY A 198 11.26 7.82 -10.03
N THR A 199 12.55 8.04 -10.31
CA THR A 199 13.60 8.15 -9.28
C THR A 199 13.48 9.48 -8.52
N ALA A 200 13.55 10.61 -9.24
CA ALA A 200 13.54 11.93 -8.62
C ALA A 200 12.20 12.25 -7.94
N GLY A 201 11.08 11.84 -8.53
CA GLY A 201 9.77 12.05 -7.94
C GLY A 201 9.53 11.21 -6.69
N THR A 202 9.95 9.95 -6.68
CA THR A 202 9.81 9.11 -5.47
C THR A 202 10.75 9.58 -4.37
N ALA A 203 11.94 10.07 -4.72
CA ALA A 203 12.82 10.76 -3.79
C ALA A 203 12.14 11.98 -3.17
N SER A 204 11.44 12.82 -3.94
CA SER A 204 10.69 13.98 -3.41
C SER A 204 9.63 13.56 -2.38
N VAL A 205 8.83 12.53 -2.68
CA VAL A 205 7.80 12.05 -1.74
C VAL A 205 8.45 11.45 -0.49
N ALA A 206 9.52 10.68 -0.64
CA ALA A 206 10.23 10.10 0.49
C ALA A 206 10.89 11.20 1.37
N ALA A 207 11.49 12.22 0.77
CA ALA A 207 12.03 13.38 1.47
C ALA A 207 10.95 14.11 2.28
N ALA A 208 9.75 14.29 1.71
CA ALA A 208 8.63 14.92 2.42
C ALA A 208 8.17 14.09 3.63
N VAL A 209 8.09 12.75 3.48
CA VAL A 209 7.74 11.86 4.60
C VAL A 209 8.81 11.90 5.70
N VAL A 210 10.09 11.83 5.33
CA VAL A 210 11.21 11.89 6.28
C VAL A 210 11.31 13.25 6.96
N GLY A 211 11.17 14.34 6.21
CA GLY A 211 11.17 15.71 6.74
C GLY A 211 10.01 15.96 7.71
N ALA A 212 8.91 15.23 7.59
CA ALA A 212 7.80 15.25 8.54
C ALA A 212 8.02 14.34 9.77
N GLY A 213 9.24 13.85 10.00
CA GLY A 213 9.63 13.03 11.15
C GLY A 213 9.19 11.56 11.07
N ARG A 214 8.90 11.04 9.88
CA ARG A 214 8.43 9.65 9.68
C ARG A 214 9.42 8.84 8.87
N ILE A 215 9.35 7.52 9.00
CA ILE A 215 10.04 6.59 8.09
C ILE A 215 9.21 6.51 6.80
N ALA A 216 9.85 6.76 5.65
CA ALA A 216 9.27 6.46 4.36
C ALA A 216 9.35 4.96 4.12
N SER A 217 8.24 4.34 3.71
CA SER A 217 8.20 2.90 3.42
C SER A 217 7.45 2.62 2.13
N LEU A 218 7.82 1.55 1.44
CA LEU A 218 7.09 1.01 0.30
C LEU A 218 7.31 -0.50 0.24
N TYR A 219 6.47 -1.22 -0.48
CA TYR A 219 6.80 -2.59 -0.91
C TYR A 219 6.60 -2.72 -2.40
N VAL A 220 7.35 -3.64 -3.00
CA VAL A 220 7.42 -3.81 -4.46
C VAL A 220 7.46 -5.28 -4.79
N ASN A 221 6.84 -5.68 -5.90
CA ASN A 221 6.95 -7.06 -6.36
C ASN A 221 8.40 -7.40 -6.71
N SER A 222 8.87 -8.57 -6.29
CA SER A 222 10.25 -9.02 -6.49
C SER A 222 10.70 -9.04 -7.95
N PHE A 223 9.78 -9.33 -8.87
CA PHE A 223 10.01 -9.36 -10.32
C PHE A 223 10.20 -7.96 -10.93
N ASN A 224 9.80 -6.88 -10.25
CA ASN A 224 9.98 -5.52 -10.75
C ASN A 224 11.38 -4.99 -10.44
N THR A 225 12.37 -5.56 -11.12
CA THR A 225 13.80 -5.25 -10.95
C THR A 225 14.12 -3.77 -11.19
N VAL A 226 13.42 -3.13 -12.13
CA VAL A 226 13.56 -1.70 -12.45
C VAL A 226 13.15 -0.80 -11.28
N ALA A 227 12.01 -1.09 -10.64
CA ALA A 227 11.56 -0.35 -9.48
C ALA A 227 12.48 -0.60 -8.28
N ARG A 228 12.90 -1.85 -8.05
CA ARG A 228 13.86 -2.19 -6.97
C ARG A 228 15.18 -1.44 -7.11
N ALA A 229 15.76 -1.41 -8.31
CA ALA A 229 16.98 -0.65 -8.59
C ALA A 229 16.77 0.86 -8.42
N THR A 230 15.57 1.36 -8.72
CA THR A 230 15.21 2.76 -8.48
C THR A 230 15.16 3.09 -6.99
N TYR A 231 14.48 2.27 -6.18
CA TYR A 231 14.36 2.50 -4.75
C TYR A 231 15.70 2.36 -4.01
N ALA A 232 16.53 1.39 -4.41
CA ALA A 232 17.89 1.27 -3.90
C ALA A 232 18.74 2.53 -4.17
N ARG A 233 18.66 3.11 -5.38
CA ARG A 233 19.37 4.37 -5.72
C ARG A 233 18.89 5.57 -4.90
N ILE A 234 17.62 5.58 -4.51
CA ILE A 234 17.06 6.62 -3.63
C ILE A 234 17.59 6.47 -2.19
N GLY A 235 18.05 5.28 -1.81
CA GLY A 235 18.56 4.96 -0.47
C GLY A 235 17.62 4.08 0.36
N PHE A 236 16.52 3.58 -0.22
CA PHE A 236 15.67 2.61 0.46
C PHE A 236 16.44 1.31 0.71
N THR A 237 16.27 0.75 1.91
CA THR A 237 16.84 -0.55 2.31
C THR A 237 15.72 -1.56 2.52
N GLU A 238 15.96 -2.82 2.13
CA GLU A 238 15.02 -3.91 2.38
C GLU A 238 15.10 -4.31 3.86
N ILE A 239 13.98 -4.27 4.57
CA ILE A 239 13.89 -4.54 6.02
C ILE A 239 13.09 -5.80 6.36
N ALA A 240 12.28 -6.27 5.43
CA ALA A 240 11.48 -7.49 5.53
C ALA A 240 10.95 -7.86 4.13
N SER A 241 10.16 -8.93 4.07
CA SER A 241 9.38 -9.27 2.89
C SER A 241 7.89 -9.32 3.22
N PHE A 242 7.07 -8.76 2.34
CA PHE A 242 5.63 -8.92 2.35
C PHE A 242 5.19 -10.07 1.45
N ALA A 243 4.05 -10.65 1.77
CA ALA A 243 3.29 -11.46 0.84
C ALA A 243 1.87 -10.87 0.69
N THR A 244 1.34 -10.97 -0.52
CA THR A 244 -0.07 -10.66 -0.82
C THR A 244 -0.71 -11.87 -1.49
N VAL A 245 -1.78 -12.39 -0.90
CA VAL A 245 -2.63 -13.43 -1.49
C VAL A 245 -3.94 -12.78 -1.90
N LEU A 246 -4.24 -12.77 -3.19
CA LEU A 246 -5.48 -12.21 -3.73
C LEU A 246 -6.54 -13.31 -3.82
N LEU A 247 -7.72 -13.02 -3.31
CA LEU A 247 -8.86 -13.93 -3.29
C LEU A 247 -9.95 -13.41 -4.23
N ASP A 248 -10.80 -14.32 -4.70
CA ASP A 248 -12.01 -14.00 -5.47
C ASP A 248 -13.21 -13.60 -4.58
#